data_AF-A0A0D0CQX9-F1
#
_entry.id   AF-A0A0D0CQX9-F1
#
_cell.length_a   1.000
_cell.length_b   1.000
_cell.length_c   1.000
_cell.angle_alpha   90.00
_cell.angle_beta   90.00
_cell.angle_gamma   90.00
#
_symmetry.space_group_name_H-M   'P 1'
#
loop_
_entity.id
_entity.type
_entity.pdbx_description
1 polymer ?
#
loop_
_entity_poly.entity_id
_entity_poly.type
_entity_poly.pdbx_seq_one_letter_code
_entity_poly.pdbx_strand_id
1 'polypeptide(L)'
;PAWNTALQRFSDYNQSLRTPPDVNSGFWLPPARLVVSAFRQDTVKRLLNGWLKIRDITLYQLENFTCTPFQLTVKQWRSLLELCAGGIELSSNPNTKTGRRNIEVQKILQDSLATSALSLDMGYIISKSTRWRSQELVSAMSDRVVTEILWELCEINFRLELMCLDSYLDVSRMDKLDRQRLLENCWIG
;
A
#
# COMPACT_ATOMS: atom_id res chain seq x y z
N PRO A 1 -3.89 30.58 -4.31
CA PRO A 1 -5.12 29.87 -3.90
C PRO A 1 -5.01 29.40 -2.44
N ALA A 2 -6.10 29.44 -1.67
CA ALA A 2 -6.13 29.07 -0.24
C ALA A 2 -5.57 27.67 0.04
N TRP A 3 -5.75 26.73 -0.89
CA TRP A 3 -5.18 25.38 -0.86
C TRP A 3 -3.63 25.38 -0.75
N ASN A 4 -2.93 26.17 -1.58
CA ASN A 4 -1.47 26.23 -1.53
C ASN A 4 -0.97 26.84 -0.22
N THR A 5 -1.67 27.86 0.29
CA THR A 5 -1.35 28.48 1.58
C THR A 5 -1.56 27.51 2.74
N ALA A 6 -2.63 26.71 2.72
CA ALA A 6 -2.87 25.66 3.70
C ALA A 6 -1.77 24.58 3.63
N LEU A 7 -1.44 24.08 2.42
CA LEU A 7 -0.38 23.10 2.24
C LEU A 7 0.99 23.61 2.73
N GLN A 8 1.35 24.86 2.44
CA GLN A 8 2.59 25.47 2.96
C GLN A 8 2.56 25.63 4.48
N ARG A 9 1.41 25.95 5.07
CA ARG A 9 1.28 26.06 6.53
C ARG A 9 1.44 24.72 7.24
N PHE A 10 1.05 23.63 6.58
CA PHE A 10 1.14 22.27 7.13
C PHE A 10 2.29 21.43 6.55
N SER A 11 3.09 21.96 5.62
CA SER A 11 4.19 21.21 4.99
C SER A 11 5.26 20.82 5.99
N ASP A 12 5.52 21.70 6.96
CA ASP A 12 6.56 21.51 7.97
C ASP A 12 6.16 20.44 9.00
N TYR A 13 4.86 20.27 9.27
CA TYR A 13 4.34 19.20 10.12
C TYR A 13 4.61 17.80 9.52
N ASN A 14 4.72 17.71 8.20
CA ASN A 14 4.88 16.44 7.48
C ASN A 14 6.35 16.04 7.25
N GLN A 15 7.30 16.98 7.39
CA GLN A 15 8.71 16.74 7.02
C GLN A 15 9.71 16.90 8.18
N SER A 16 9.33 17.56 9.28
CA SER A 16 10.26 17.90 10.36
C SER A 16 10.20 16.98 11.59
N LEU A 17 9.16 16.17 11.73
CA LEU A 17 9.03 15.27 12.88
C LEU A 17 9.67 13.93 12.55
N ARG A 18 10.79 13.62 13.21
CA ARG A 18 11.32 12.25 13.20
C ARG A 18 10.26 11.33 13.76
N THR A 19 9.99 10.22 13.07
CA THR A 19 9.17 9.15 13.62
C THR A 19 9.78 8.73 14.98
N PRO A 20 8.97 8.65 16.05
CA PRO A 20 9.44 8.17 17.34
C PRO A 20 10.14 6.79 17.21
N PRO A 21 11.17 6.48 18.01
CA PRO A 21 11.95 5.25 17.88
C PRO A 21 11.12 3.96 18.02
N ASP A 22 9.99 4.05 18.70
CA ASP A 22 9.02 3.00 19.00
C ASP A 22 7.89 2.88 17.95
N VAL A 23 7.83 3.79 16.98
CA VAL A 23 6.78 3.81 15.95
C VAL A 23 7.32 3.26 14.64
N ASN A 24 6.69 2.19 14.13
CA ASN A 24 7.01 1.69 12.79
C ASN A 24 6.49 2.70 11.74
N SER A 25 7.42 3.28 10.95
CA SER A 25 7.11 4.23 9.86
C SER A 25 6.70 3.56 8.54
N GLY A 26 6.59 2.24 8.51
CA GLY A 26 6.14 1.48 7.36
C GLY A 26 4.67 1.70 7.04
N PHE A 27 4.33 1.63 5.76
CA PHE A 27 2.96 1.74 5.27
C PHE A 27 2.35 0.35 5.06
N TRP A 28 1.08 0.21 5.43
CA TRP A 28 0.27 -1.00 5.18
C TRP A 28 -0.21 -1.17 3.75
N LEU A 29 -0.34 -0.07 3.03
CA LEU A 29 -0.70 -0.01 1.62
C LEU A 29 0.31 0.86 0.88
N PRO A 30 0.45 0.70 -0.44
CA PRO A 30 1.32 1.57 -1.21
C PRO A 30 0.77 3.01 -1.13
N PRO A 31 1.58 3.99 -0.71
CA PRO A 31 1.11 5.36 -0.65
C PRO A 31 0.81 5.89 -2.05
N ALA A 32 -0.33 6.58 -2.23
CA ALA A 32 -0.76 7.12 -3.52
C ALA A 32 0.30 8.03 -4.18
N ARG A 33 1.12 8.70 -3.38
CA ARG A 33 2.26 9.51 -3.87
C ARG A 33 3.23 8.74 -4.75
N LEU A 34 3.38 7.41 -4.59
CA LEU A 34 4.21 6.57 -5.45
C LEU A 34 3.80 6.65 -6.91
N VAL A 35 2.49 6.77 -7.15
CA VAL A 35 1.89 6.85 -8.47
C VAL A 35 1.85 8.31 -8.93
N VAL A 36 1.40 9.23 -8.06
CA VAL A 36 1.25 10.66 -8.41
C VAL A 36 2.61 11.32 -8.70
N SER A 37 3.68 10.93 -8.02
CA SER A 37 5.01 11.50 -8.24
C SER A 37 5.75 10.91 -9.45
N ALA A 38 5.16 9.94 -10.15
CA ALA A 38 5.80 9.30 -11.29
C ALA A 38 5.62 10.14 -12.56
N PHE A 39 6.72 10.67 -13.09
CA PHE A 39 6.70 11.52 -14.29
C PHE A 39 6.34 10.78 -15.59
N ARG A 40 6.59 9.47 -15.66
CA ARG A 40 6.34 8.66 -16.87
C ARG A 40 5.05 7.87 -16.73
N GLN A 41 4.16 7.99 -17.71
CA GLN A 41 2.91 7.22 -17.76
C GLN A 41 3.15 5.70 -17.71
N ASP A 42 4.23 5.20 -18.32
CA ASP A 42 4.57 3.77 -18.24
C ASP A 42 4.87 3.32 -16.81
N THR A 43 5.49 4.19 -16.01
CA THR A 43 5.76 3.92 -14.59
C THR A 43 4.47 3.91 -13.79
N VAL A 44 3.59 4.88 -14.00
CA VAL A 44 2.24 4.91 -13.39
C VAL A 44 1.50 3.60 -13.68
N LYS A 45 1.42 3.22 -14.95
CA LYS A 45 0.74 1.97 -15.38
C LYS A 45 1.35 0.74 -14.73
N ARG A 46 2.68 0.66 -14.67
CA ARG A 46 3.38 -0.47 -14.04
C ARG A 46 3.07 -0.58 -12.56
N LEU A 47 3.14 0.53 -11.82
CA LEU A 47 2.87 0.53 -10.37
C LEU A 47 1.41 0.15 -10.08
N LEU A 48 0.47 0.68 -10.85
CA LEU A 48 -0.95 0.35 -10.72
C LEU A 48 -1.24 -1.11 -11.08
N ASN A 49 -0.62 -1.64 -12.15
CA ASN A 49 -0.72 -3.07 -12.48
C ASN A 49 -0.17 -3.96 -11.37
N GLY A 50 0.98 -3.58 -10.80
CA GLY A 50 1.55 -4.25 -9.63
C GLY A 50 0.59 -4.27 -8.46
N TRP A 51 0.01 -3.11 -8.12
CA TRP A 51 -0.98 -2.97 -7.05
C TRP A 51 -2.17 -3.89 -7.27
N LEU A 52 -2.80 -3.82 -8.43
CA LEU A 52 -4.01 -4.59 -8.73
C LEU A 52 -3.80 -6.11 -8.68
N LYS A 53 -2.60 -6.60 -8.96
CA LYS A 53 -2.27 -8.04 -8.85
C LYS A 53 -2.19 -8.53 -7.41
N ILE A 54 -1.71 -7.68 -6.48
CA ILE A 54 -1.57 -8.02 -5.05
C ILE A 54 -2.65 -7.38 -4.16
N ARG A 55 -3.57 -6.61 -4.74
CA ARG A 55 -4.64 -5.89 -4.02
C ARG A 55 -5.41 -6.82 -3.11
N ASP A 56 -5.92 -7.93 -3.64
CA ASP A 56 -6.76 -8.87 -2.88
C ASP A 56 -6.00 -9.47 -1.69
N ILE A 57 -4.72 -9.79 -1.88
CA ILE A 57 -3.85 -10.34 -0.83
C ILE A 57 -3.61 -9.29 0.24
N THR A 58 -3.33 -8.05 -0.17
CA THR A 58 -3.08 -6.95 0.75
C THR A 58 -4.33 -6.61 1.57
N LEU A 59 -5.50 -6.56 0.93
CA LEU A 59 -6.77 -6.31 1.62
C LEU A 59 -7.14 -7.47 2.55
N TYR A 60 -6.91 -8.72 2.11
CA TYR A 60 -7.11 -9.90 2.96
C TYR A 60 -6.27 -9.85 4.23
N GLN A 61 -5.01 -9.41 4.14
CA GLN A 61 -4.14 -9.24 5.31
C GLN A 61 -4.65 -8.18 6.29
N LEU A 62 -5.33 -7.13 5.79
CA LEU A 62 -5.91 -6.10 6.65
C LEU A 62 -7.18 -6.56 7.36
N GLU A 63 -7.94 -7.47 6.73
CA GLU A 63 -9.16 -8.04 7.31
C GLU A 63 -8.85 -9.14 8.35
N ASN A 64 -7.75 -9.89 8.16
CA ASN A 64 -7.45 -11.09 8.94
C ASN A 64 -6.34 -10.86 9.96
N PHE A 65 -6.70 -10.82 11.25
CA PHE A 65 -5.76 -10.65 12.37
C PHE A 65 -4.71 -11.76 12.52
N THR A 66 -4.84 -12.89 11.80
CA THR A 66 -3.86 -13.98 11.78
C THR A 66 -2.70 -13.75 10.81
N CYS A 67 -2.87 -12.81 9.88
CA CYS A 67 -1.82 -12.38 8.97
C CYS A 67 -0.97 -11.28 9.62
N THR A 68 0.27 -11.13 9.16
CA THR A 68 1.06 -9.93 9.47
C THR A 68 0.90 -8.96 8.30
N PRO A 69 0.16 -7.85 8.44
CA PRO A 69 0.03 -6.86 7.39
C PRO A 69 1.39 -6.31 6.96
N PHE A 70 1.50 -5.86 5.72
CA PHE A 70 2.72 -5.20 5.25
C PHE A 70 3.05 -3.99 6.13
N GLN A 71 4.33 -3.79 6.42
CA GLN A 71 4.82 -2.54 7.01
C GLN A 71 6.06 -2.12 6.23
N LEU A 72 5.83 -1.61 5.02
CA LEU A 72 6.88 -1.37 4.04
C LEU A 72 7.19 0.11 3.92
N THR A 73 8.47 0.42 3.74
CA THR A 73 8.88 1.76 3.32
C THR A 73 8.40 2.05 1.89
N VAL A 74 8.34 3.33 1.51
CA VAL A 74 8.02 3.77 0.14
C VAL A 74 8.87 3.05 -0.91
N LYS A 75 10.17 2.86 -0.62
CA LYS A 75 11.11 2.21 -1.54
C LYS A 75 10.79 0.73 -1.70
N GLN A 76 10.48 0.04 -0.61
CA GLN A 76 10.08 -1.37 -0.64
C GLN A 76 8.74 -1.55 -1.37
N TRP A 77 7.74 -0.71 -1.08
CA TRP A 77 6.48 -0.70 -1.81
C TRP A 77 6.69 -0.53 -3.31
N ARG A 78 7.47 0.47 -3.72
CA ARG A 78 7.77 0.69 -5.13
C ARG A 78 8.35 -0.57 -5.78
N SER A 79 9.34 -1.19 -5.13
CA SER A 79 9.97 -2.40 -5.66
C SER A 79 9.02 -3.60 -5.68
N LEU A 80 8.14 -3.75 -4.70
CA LEU A 80 7.10 -4.79 -4.70
C LEU A 80 6.13 -4.63 -5.87
N LEU A 81 5.62 -3.42 -6.09
CA LEU A 81 4.71 -3.17 -7.20
C LEU A 81 5.39 -3.40 -8.56
N GLU A 82 6.64 -2.96 -8.71
CA GLU A 82 7.42 -3.20 -9.94
C GLU A 82 7.67 -4.70 -10.17
N LEU A 83 7.94 -5.47 -9.11
CA LEU A 83 8.12 -6.92 -9.13
C LEU A 83 6.84 -7.63 -9.62
N CYS A 84 5.71 -7.33 -8.98
CA CYS A 84 4.43 -7.97 -9.29
C CYS A 84 3.90 -7.58 -10.68
N ALA A 85 4.27 -6.41 -11.19
CA ALA A 85 3.88 -5.98 -12.52
C ALA A 85 4.45 -6.89 -13.64
N GLY A 86 5.58 -7.58 -13.41
CA GLY A 86 6.13 -8.58 -14.34
C GLY A 86 6.96 -8.05 -15.51
N GLY A 87 7.29 -6.75 -15.52
CA GLY A 87 7.95 -6.08 -16.65
C GLY A 87 9.47 -5.86 -16.50
N ILE A 88 10.08 -6.36 -15.44
CA ILE A 88 11.53 -6.30 -15.21
C ILE A 88 11.97 -7.76 -15.16
N GLU A 89 12.98 -8.15 -15.95
CA GLU A 89 13.65 -9.44 -15.76
C GLU A 89 13.94 -9.56 -14.27
N LEU A 90 13.32 -10.54 -13.62
CA LEU A 90 13.54 -10.88 -12.23
C LEU A 90 15.02 -11.26 -12.11
N SER A 91 15.89 -10.27 -11.89
CA SER A 91 17.29 -10.53 -11.68
C SER A 91 17.37 -11.20 -10.32
N SER A 92 17.26 -12.51 -10.25
CA SER A 92 17.51 -13.26 -9.01
C SER A 92 19.01 -13.30 -8.67
N ASN A 93 19.84 -12.55 -9.40
CA ASN A 93 21.27 -12.44 -9.17
C ASN A 93 21.54 -11.62 -7.89
N PRO A 94 21.94 -12.28 -6.77
CA PRO A 94 22.18 -11.61 -5.50
C PRO A 94 23.41 -10.70 -5.53
N ASN A 95 24.21 -10.74 -6.61
CA ASN A 95 25.37 -9.88 -6.75
C ASN A 95 24.98 -8.45 -7.16
N THR A 96 23.79 -8.26 -7.73
CA THR A 96 23.29 -6.93 -8.10
C THR A 96 22.45 -6.30 -6.97
N LYS A 97 22.49 -4.97 -6.85
CA LYS A 97 21.63 -4.24 -5.89
C LYS A 97 20.13 -4.50 -6.15
N THR A 98 19.74 -4.57 -7.42
CA THR A 98 18.37 -4.85 -7.85
C THR A 98 17.95 -6.26 -7.45
N GLY A 99 18.80 -7.26 -7.68
CA GLY A 99 18.47 -8.64 -7.34
C GLY A 99 18.38 -8.90 -5.85
N ARG A 100 19.25 -8.30 -5.04
CA ARG A 100 19.08 -8.35 -3.57
C ARG A 100 17.76 -7.76 -3.12
N ARG A 101 17.35 -6.63 -3.70
CA ARG A 101 16.07 -6.00 -3.36
C ARG A 101 14.87 -6.83 -3.80
N ASN A 102 14.93 -7.46 -4.98
CA ASN A 102 13.86 -8.35 -5.45
C ASN A 102 13.71 -9.57 -4.54
N ILE A 103 14.83 -10.19 -4.12
CA ILE A 103 14.84 -11.31 -3.17
C ILE A 103 14.27 -10.86 -1.81
N GLU A 104 14.69 -9.70 -1.30
CA GLU A 104 14.19 -9.13 -0.05
C GLU A 104 12.67 -8.94 -0.10
N VAL A 105 12.17 -8.29 -1.15
CA VAL A 105 10.75 -7.98 -1.29
C VAL A 105 9.89 -9.22 -1.54
N GLN A 106 10.41 -10.20 -2.30
CA GLN A 106 9.76 -11.50 -2.44
C GLN A 106 9.65 -12.23 -1.10
N LYS A 107 10.73 -12.22 -0.31
CA LYS A 107 10.73 -12.80 1.02
C LYS A 107 9.70 -12.13 1.93
N ILE A 108 9.60 -10.78 1.92
CA ILE A 108 8.58 -10.08 2.72
C ILE A 108 7.16 -10.52 2.34
N LEU A 109 6.88 -10.65 1.04
CA LEU A 109 5.58 -11.12 0.56
C LEU A 109 5.28 -12.54 1.06
N GLN A 110 6.25 -13.46 1.00
CA GLN A 110 6.09 -14.83 1.48
C GLN A 110 5.92 -14.90 3.00
N ASP A 111 6.80 -14.21 3.75
CA ASP A 111 6.78 -14.18 5.22
C ASP A 111 5.46 -13.59 5.75
N SER A 112 4.90 -12.59 5.06
CA SER A 112 3.63 -11.95 5.45
C SER A 112 2.41 -12.86 5.41
N LEU A 113 2.49 -13.99 4.71
CA LEU A 113 1.44 -15.02 4.63
C LEU A 113 1.84 -16.34 5.28
N ALA A 114 3.01 -16.45 5.90
CA ALA A 114 3.53 -17.72 6.43
C ALA A 114 2.63 -18.38 7.49
N THR A 115 1.82 -17.59 8.20
CA THR A 115 0.84 -18.07 9.20
C THR A 115 -0.54 -18.34 8.60
N SER A 116 -0.77 -17.96 7.34
CA SER A 116 -2.02 -18.21 6.64
C SER A 116 -2.01 -19.58 5.96
N ALA A 117 -3.18 -20.14 5.68
CA ALA A 117 -3.30 -21.35 4.86
C ALA A 117 -2.99 -21.11 3.36
N LEU A 118 -2.60 -19.88 2.99
CA LEU A 118 -2.38 -19.48 1.60
C LEU A 118 -0.92 -19.69 1.20
N SER A 119 -0.71 -20.40 0.10
CA SER A 119 0.59 -20.50 -0.57
C SER A 119 0.65 -19.48 -1.71
N LEU A 120 1.70 -18.66 -1.71
CA LEU A 120 1.96 -17.66 -2.74
C LEU A 120 2.85 -18.23 -3.85
N ASP A 121 2.28 -18.36 -5.04
CA ASP A 121 3.07 -18.52 -6.26
C ASP A 121 3.31 -17.16 -6.91
N MET A 122 4.57 -16.72 -6.90
CA MET A 122 4.98 -15.48 -7.56
C MET A 122 4.80 -15.52 -9.07
N GLY A 123 4.99 -16.69 -9.70
CA GLY A 123 4.73 -16.89 -11.12
C GLY A 123 3.25 -16.67 -11.42
N TYR A 124 2.36 -17.19 -10.57
CA TYR A 124 0.93 -16.93 -10.65
C TYR A 124 0.58 -15.44 -10.48
N ILE A 125 1.11 -14.75 -9.47
CA ILE A 125 0.85 -13.30 -9.29
C ILE A 125 1.27 -12.49 -10.52
N ILE A 126 2.45 -12.80 -11.07
CA ILE A 126 3.00 -12.08 -12.22
C ILE A 126 2.23 -12.38 -13.50
N SER A 127 1.71 -13.60 -13.66
CA SER A 127 0.91 -14.00 -14.83
C SER A 127 -0.58 -13.63 -14.71
N LYS A 128 -1.10 -13.39 -13.49
CA LYS A 128 -2.49 -13.02 -13.23
C LYS A 128 -2.87 -11.78 -14.04
N SER A 129 -4.01 -11.85 -14.74
CA SER A 129 -4.53 -10.68 -15.44
C SER A 129 -4.98 -9.60 -14.46
N THR A 130 -4.72 -8.35 -14.84
CA THR A 130 -5.08 -7.20 -14.03
C THR A 130 -6.58 -6.94 -14.17
N ARG A 131 -7.31 -6.90 -13.05
CA ARG A 131 -8.76 -6.60 -13.03
C ARG A 131 -9.08 -5.43 -12.11
N TRP A 132 -10.05 -4.61 -12.50
CA TRP A 132 -10.66 -3.57 -11.67
C TRP A 132 -12.17 -3.70 -11.69
N ARG A 133 -12.82 -3.81 -10.51
CA ARG A 133 -14.28 -4.00 -10.39
C ARG A 133 -14.83 -5.09 -11.32
N SER A 134 -14.16 -6.26 -11.30
CA SER A 134 -14.47 -7.42 -12.13
C SER A 134 -14.22 -7.27 -13.64
N GLN A 135 -13.77 -6.11 -14.12
CA GLN A 135 -13.40 -5.88 -15.51
C GLN A 135 -11.91 -6.12 -15.72
N GLU A 136 -11.56 -6.87 -16.76
CA GLU A 136 -10.16 -7.08 -17.14
C GLU A 136 -9.61 -5.86 -17.86
N LEU A 137 -8.42 -5.42 -17.44
CA LEU A 137 -7.74 -4.26 -18.02
C LEU A 137 -6.81 -4.74 -19.14
N VAL A 138 -7.39 -4.97 -20.32
CA VAL A 138 -6.67 -5.46 -21.51
C VAL A 138 -5.93 -4.33 -22.23
N SER A 139 -6.41 -3.09 -22.11
CA SER A 139 -5.83 -1.88 -22.72
C SER A 139 -5.22 -0.93 -21.68
N ALA A 140 -4.69 0.20 -22.13
CA ALA A 140 -4.26 1.27 -21.23
C ALA A 140 -5.39 1.65 -20.25
N MET A 141 -5.05 1.78 -18.96
CA MET A 141 -5.98 2.28 -17.94
C MET A 141 -6.44 3.69 -18.29
N SER A 142 -7.74 3.92 -18.24
CA SER A 142 -8.32 5.25 -18.39
C SER A 142 -8.03 6.10 -17.15
N ASP A 143 -8.00 7.42 -17.30
CA ASP A 143 -7.78 8.36 -16.19
C ASP A 143 -8.83 8.18 -15.08
N ARG A 144 -10.06 7.81 -15.45
CA ARG A 144 -11.12 7.46 -14.49
C ARG A 144 -10.72 6.28 -13.61
N VAL A 145 -10.27 5.17 -14.21
CA VAL A 145 -9.83 3.98 -13.46
C VAL A 145 -8.64 4.32 -12.56
N VAL A 146 -7.67 5.08 -13.07
CA VAL A 146 -6.54 5.56 -12.27
C VAL A 146 -7.03 6.37 -11.07
N THR A 147 -7.96 7.29 -11.28
CA THR A 147 -8.53 8.13 -10.21
C THR A 147 -9.27 7.29 -9.17
N GLU A 148 -10.06 6.31 -9.59
CA GLU A 148 -10.76 5.40 -8.68
C GLU A 148 -9.78 4.57 -7.82
N ILE A 149 -8.69 4.07 -8.41
CA ILE A 149 -7.65 3.33 -7.68
C ILE A 149 -6.92 4.24 -6.69
N LEU A 150 -6.56 5.45 -7.11
CA LEU A 150 -5.91 6.43 -6.23
C LEU A 150 -6.82 6.83 -5.08
N TRP A 151 -8.10 7.00 -5.34
CA TRP A 151 -9.09 7.27 -4.30
C TRP A 151 -9.16 6.12 -3.29
N GLU A 152 -9.23 4.86 -3.74
CA GLU A 152 -9.20 3.70 -2.85
C GLU A 152 -7.95 3.68 -1.97
N LEU A 153 -6.77 3.88 -2.57
CA LEU A 153 -5.51 3.91 -1.84
C LEU A 153 -5.46 5.04 -0.82
N CYS A 154 -5.92 6.25 -1.17
CA CYS A 154 -5.97 7.38 -0.26
C CYS A 154 -6.95 7.13 0.89
N GLU A 155 -8.16 6.66 0.58
CA GLU A 155 -9.23 6.44 1.54
C GLU A 155 -8.83 5.39 2.58
N ILE A 156 -8.33 4.23 2.14
CA ILE A 156 -7.97 3.15 3.06
C ILE A 156 -6.72 3.53 3.88
N ASN A 157 -5.70 4.12 3.27
CA ASN A 157 -4.52 4.59 4.03
C ASN A 157 -4.92 5.61 5.09
N PHE A 158 -5.75 6.58 4.74
CA PHE A 158 -6.20 7.61 5.69
C PHE A 158 -6.95 6.98 6.88
N ARG A 159 -7.87 6.06 6.62
CA ARG A 159 -8.59 5.35 7.69
C ARG A 159 -7.64 4.55 8.60
N LEU A 160 -6.69 3.82 8.01
CA LEU A 160 -5.71 3.05 8.78
C LEU A 160 -4.80 3.95 9.64
N GLU A 161 -4.30 5.04 9.07
CA GLU A 161 -3.45 6.01 9.78
C GLU A 161 -4.22 6.66 10.94
N LEU A 162 -5.49 7.01 10.72
CA LEU A 162 -6.33 7.60 11.76
C LEU A 162 -6.69 6.58 12.85
N MET A 163 -7.01 5.33 12.51
CA MET A 163 -7.23 4.27 13.50
C MET A 163 -5.97 4.00 14.32
N CYS A 164 -4.79 4.01 13.70
CA CYS A 164 -3.53 3.85 14.39
C CYS A 164 -3.25 5.01 15.36
N LEU A 165 -3.43 6.25 14.89
CA LEU A 165 -3.27 7.44 15.71
C LEU A 165 -4.25 7.45 16.90
N ASP A 166 -5.51 7.14 16.64
CA ASP A 166 -6.54 7.04 17.65
C ASP A 166 -6.19 5.98 18.70
N SER A 167 -5.81 4.78 18.27
CA SER A 167 -5.38 3.71 19.19
C SER A 167 -4.12 4.07 19.98
N TYR A 168 -3.21 4.88 19.42
CA TYR A 168 -2.00 5.30 20.11
C TYR A 168 -2.27 6.36 21.19
N LEU A 169 -3.22 7.26 20.93
CA LEU A 169 -3.58 8.35 21.84
C LEU A 169 -4.71 7.98 22.82
N ASP A 170 -5.27 6.78 22.71
CA ASP A 170 -6.40 6.37 23.54
C ASP A 170 -6.01 6.18 25.02
N VAL A 171 -6.59 7.04 25.87
CA VAL A 171 -6.52 6.95 27.34
C VAL A 171 -7.90 6.72 27.98
N SER A 172 -8.94 6.53 27.17
CA SER A 172 -10.34 6.57 27.60
C SER A 172 -10.84 5.31 28.31
N ARG A 173 -10.01 4.26 28.39
CA ARG A 173 -10.37 2.91 28.90
C ARG A 173 -11.58 2.29 28.18
N MET A 174 -11.99 2.84 27.05
CA MET A 174 -13.08 2.33 26.24
C MET A 174 -12.68 0.98 25.63
N ASP A 175 -13.66 0.10 25.44
CA ASP A 175 -13.41 -1.12 24.68
C ASP A 175 -13.03 -0.77 23.22
N LYS A 176 -12.05 -1.49 22.67
CA LYS A 176 -11.50 -1.21 21.33
C LYS A 176 -12.56 -1.32 20.24
N LEU A 177 -13.50 -2.25 20.40
CA LEU A 177 -14.53 -2.55 19.40
C LEU A 177 -15.61 -1.46 19.41
N ASP A 178 -16.00 -0.98 20.59
CA ASP A 178 -16.91 0.16 20.72
C ASP A 178 -16.30 1.46 20.22
N ARG A 179 -15.00 1.67 20.48
CA ARG A 179 -14.26 2.83 19.95
C ARG A 179 -14.15 2.80 18.44
N GLN A 180 -13.83 1.64 17.86
CA GLN A 180 -13.82 1.45 16.41
C GLN A 180 -15.18 1.77 15.80
N ARG A 181 -16.29 1.30 16.39
CA ARG A 181 -17.65 1.64 15.93
C ARG A 181 -17.94 3.14 15.96
N LEU A 182 -17.47 3.85 17.00
CA LEU A 182 -17.62 5.31 17.08
C LEU A 182 -16.88 6.01 15.93
N LEU A 183 -15.65 5.59 15.64
CA LEU A 183 -14.90 6.10 14.50
C LEU A 183 -15.59 5.76 13.18
N GLU A 184 -16.10 4.54 13.03
CA GLU A 184 -16.81 4.09 11.84
C GLU A 184 -18.05 4.94 11.54
N ASN A 185 -18.80 5.32 12.58
CA ASN A 185 -19.97 6.19 12.46
C ASN A 185 -19.63 7.61 11.99
N CYS A 186 -18.40 8.09 12.18
CA CYS A 186 -17.96 9.39 11.67
C CYS A 186 -17.74 9.39 10.15
N TRP A 187 -17.68 8.22 9.50
CA TRP A 187 -17.42 8.09 8.06
C TRP A 187 -18.68 7.97 7.20
N ILE A 188 -19.86 7.93 7.82
CA ILE A 188 -21.14 7.92 7.09
C ILE A 188 -21.41 9.36 6.62
N GLY A 189 -21.02 9.64 5.39
CA GLY A 189 -21.38 10.84 4.61
C GLY A 189 -22.16 10.46 3.36
#